data_AF-A0A931RJQ7-F1
#
_entry.id   AF-A0A931RJQ7-F1
#
_cell.length_a   1.000
_cell.length_b   1.000
_cell.length_c   1.000
_cell.angle_alpha   90.00
_cell.angle_beta   90.00
_cell.angle_gamma   90.00
#
_symmetry.space_group_name_H-M   'P 1'
#
loop_
_entity.id
_entity.type
_entity.pdbx_description
1 polymer ?
#
loop_
_entity_poly.entity_id
_entity_poly.type
_entity_poly.pdbx_seq_one_letter_code
_entity_poly.pdbx_strand_id
1 'polypeptide(L)'
;MKKTPKKFYIKKTVKVRKDKQAKPRVTGKRLKLPSIFRIIPAQANQTISHLDRFALISFASGALLVLFLIGLYDYQLDKSRLAMAQGKKEELLKQRNYWQQVVGDHKGYRDGYYMLAVSEFRLNNKNEARVNIEKALELDPLFEQGKRFKEKLQEK
;
A
#
# COMPACT_ATOMS: atom_id res chain seq x y z
N MET A 1 -63.28 30.90 -48.78
CA MET A 1 -64.17 29.71 -48.98
C MET A 1 -63.68 28.92 -50.20
N LYS A 2 -63.43 27.60 -50.03
CA LYS A 2 -63.71 26.49 -50.98
C LYS A 2 -62.98 26.52 -52.35
N LYS A 3 -62.30 25.49 -52.87
CA LYS A 3 -62.23 24.03 -52.63
C LYS A 3 -60.96 23.51 -53.36
N THR A 4 -60.25 22.54 -52.80
CA THR A 4 -59.34 21.67 -53.56
C THR A 4 -59.98 20.27 -53.71
N PRO A 5 -59.91 19.63 -54.89
CA PRO A 5 -60.54 18.34 -55.12
C PRO A 5 -59.67 17.14 -54.67
N LYS A 6 -60.36 16.02 -54.42
CA LYS A 6 -59.88 14.75 -53.87
C LYS A 6 -59.79 13.66 -54.96
N LYS A 7 -58.75 12.81 -54.81
CA LYS A 7 -58.65 11.35 -55.09
C LYS A 7 -58.60 10.86 -56.56
N PHE A 8 -57.73 9.89 -56.87
CA PHE A 8 -57.99 8.44 -56.86
C PHE A 8 -56.72 7.59 -57.18
N TYR A 9 -56.65 6.38 -56.60
CA TYR A 9 -55.56 5.39 -56.65
C TYR A 9 -55.68 4.41 -57.82
N ILE A 10 -54.57 3.81 -58.31
CA ILE A 10 -54.51 2.40 -58.81
C ILE A 10 -53.12 1.77 -58.56
N LYS A 11 -53.10 0.57 -57.92
CA LYS A 11 -51.97 -0.36 -57.74
C LYS A 11 -51.73 -1.18 -59.02
N LYS A 12 -50.49 -1.56 -59.37
CA LYS A 12 -50.20 -2.80 -60.12
C LYS A 12 -48.89 -3.47 -59.67
N THR A 13 -48.98 -4.79 -59.56
CA THR A 13 -48.09 -5.78 -58.96
C THR A 13 -47.01 -6.28 -59.92
N VAL A 14 -45.79 -6.53 -59.42
CA VAL A 14 -44.71 -7.18 -60.16
C VAL A 14 -44.60 -8.66 -59.74
N LYS A 15 -44.88 -9.57 -60.69
CA LYS A 15 -44.58 -11.02 -60.61
C LYS A 15 -43.22 -11.26 -61.29
N VAL A 16 -42.23 -11.79 -60.56
CA VAL A 16 -40.98 -12.27 -61.16
C VAL A 16 -40.95 -13.80 -61.14
N ARG A 17 -40.69 -14.38 -62.32
CA ARG A 17 -40.66 -15.81 -62.63
C ARG A 17 -39.44 -16.51 -62.02
N LYS A 18 -39.64 -17.76 -61.60
CA LYS A 18 -38.59 -18.74 -61.27
C LYS A 18 -38.14 -19.44 -62.55
N ASP A 19 -36.87 -19.33 -62.91
CA ASP A 19 -36.26 -20.17 -63.94
C ASP A 19 -35.17 -21.08 -63.35
N LYS A 20 -35.09 -22.25 -63.97
CA LYS A 20 -34.61 -23.54 -63.45
C LYS A 20 -33.09 -23.70 -63.57
N GLN A 21 -32.55 -24.49 -62.65
CA GLN A 21 -31.17 -24.94 -62.56
C GLN A 21 -30.76 -25.87 -63.73
N ALA A 22 -29.53 -25.73 -64.20
CA ALA A 22 -28.78 -26.81 -64.88
C ALA A 22 -27.32 -26.79 -64.39
N LYS A 23 -26.81 -27.94 -63.94
CA LYS A 23 -25.42 -28.18 -63.52
C LYS A 23 -24.73 -29.10 -64.53
N PRO A 24 -23.41 -28.96 -64.76
CA PRO A 24 -22.56 -30.10 -65.06
C PRO A 24 -21.66 -30.46 -63.86
N ARG A 25 -21.56 -31.77 -63.61
CA ARG A 25 -20.65 -32.42 -62.65
C ARG A 25 -19.24 -32.40 -63.22
N VAL A 26 -18.27 -31.91 -62.45
CA VAL A 26 -16.85 -32.25 -62.63
C VAL A 26 -16.36 -32.91 -61.34
N THR A 27 -15.95 -34.16 -61.51
CA THR A 27 -15.31 -35.03 -60.53
C THR A 27 -13.88 -34.58 -60.25
N GLY A 28 -13.63 -34.12 -59.03
CA GLY A 28 -12.29 -33.96 -58.45
C GLY A 28 -12.32 -34.52 -57.03
N LYS A 29 -11.56 -35.60 -56.79
CA LYS A 29 -11.45 -36.26 -55.49
C LYS A 29 -10.99 -35.24 -54.45
N ARG A 30 -11.85 -34.88 -53.50
CA ARG A 30 -11.47 -34.05 -52.35
C ARG A 30 -10.68 -34.90 -51.36
N LEU A 31 -9.40 -34.62 -51.21
CA LEU A 31 -8.65 -34.98 -50.00
C LEU A 31 -9.38 -34.32 -48.81
N LYS A 32 -10.03 -35.15 -48.00
CA LYS A 32 -10.60 -34.70 -46.72
C LYS A 32 -9.43 -34.46 -45.78
N LEU A 33 -8.93 -33.23 -45.75
CA LEU A 33 -8.06 -32.79 -44.67
C LEU A 33 -8.86 -32.98 -43.35
N PRO A 34 -8.28 -33.60 -42.32
CA PRO A 34 -8.97 -33.73 -41.04
C PRO A 34 -9.28 -32.33 -40.53
N SER A 35 -10.56 -32.07 -40.25
CA SER A 35 -11.05 -30.78 -39.77
C SER A 35 -10.68 -30.58 -38.30
N ILE A 36 -9.40 -30.34 -38.03
CA ILE A 36 -8.90 -30.09 -36.67
C ILE A 36 -8.94 -28.59 -36.34
N PHE A 37 -9.10 -27.70 -37.32
CA PHE A 37 -9.13 -26.25 -37.11
C PHE A 37 -10.52 -25.64 -37.25
N ARG A 38 -11.48 -26.09 -36.43
CA ARG A 38 -12.77 -25.41 -36.29
C ARG A 38 -13.28 -25.40 -34.85
N ILE A 39 -12.40 -25.08 -33.90
CA ILE A 39 -12.81 -24.65 -32.56
C ILE A 39 -11.91 -23.48 -32.16
N ILE A 40 -11.99 -22.39 -32.92
CA ILE A 40 -11.82 -21.08 -32.30
C ILE A 40 -13.23 -20.72 -31.85
N PRO A 41 -13.56 -20.79 -30.54
CA PRO A 41 -14.88 -20.35 -30.11
C PRO A 41 -14.98 -18.86 -30.41
N ALA A 42 -15.84 -18.48 -31.36
CA ALA A 42 -16.27 -17.10 -31.59
C ALA A 42 -17.13 -16.55 -30.41
N GLN A 43 -16.92 -17.08 -29.21
CA GLN A 43 -17.66 -16.80 -27.98
C GLN A 43 -16.75 -16.31 -26.85
N ALA A 44 -15.46 -16.06 -27.10
CA ALA A 44 -14.60 -15.39 -26.11
C ALA A 44 -15.01 -13.93 -25.86
N ASN A 45 -15.87 -13.35 -26.71
CA ASN A 45 -16.28 -11.94 -26.63
C ASN A 45 -17.72 -11.71 -26.17
N GLN A 46 -18.47 -12.75 -25.75
CA GLN A 46 -19.89 -12.61 -25.37
C GLN A 46 -20.19 -12.81 -23.88
N THR A 47 -19.19 -13.12 -23.04
CA THR A 47 -19.41 -13.38 -21.61
C THR A 47 -19.17 -12.16 -20.70
N ILE A 48 -18.84 -10.99 -21.25
CA ILE A 48 -18.63 -9.75 -20.47
C ILE A 48 -19.65 -8.64 -20.83
N SER A 49 -20.82 -8.96 -21.41
CA SER A 49 -21.80 -7.94 -21.81
C SER A 49 -22.93 -7.69 -20.80
N HIS A 50 -23.08 -8.51 -19.77
CA HIS A 50 -24.17 -8.44 -18.78
C HIS A 50 -23.71 -8.56 -17.33
N LEU A 51 -22.49 -8.13 -17.00
CA LEU A 51 -22.20 -7.78 -15.61
C LEU A 51 -23.15 -6.65 -15.22
N ASP A 52 -24.21 -7.00 -14.49
CA ASP A 52 -25.18 -6.04 -13.99
C ASP A 52 -24.41 -4.90 -13.34
N ARG A 53 -24.68 -3.67 -13.77
CA ARG A 53 -23.97 -2.49 -13.27
C ARG A 53 -24.00 -2.44 -11.74
N PHE A 54 -25.03 -3.01 -11.13
CA PHE A 54 -25.16 -3.23 -9.68
C PHE A 54 -24.09 -4.15 -9.09
N ALA A 55 -23.72 -5.25 -9.75
CA ALA A 55 -22.66 -6.14 -9.29
C ALA A 55 -21.28 -5.44 -9.33
N LEU A 56 -21.01 -4.65 -10.36
CA LEU A 56 -19.79 -3.84 -10.45
C LEU A 56 -19.75 -2.74 -9.38
N ILE A 57 -20.87 -2.05 -9.15
CA ILE A 57 -20.98 -1.03 -8.10
C ILE A 57 -20.79 -1.65 -6.71
N SER A 58 -21.42 -2.81 -6.45
CA SER A 58 -21.29 -3.52 -5.17
C SER A 58 -19.86 -4.01 -4.93
N PHE A 59 -19.18 -4.47 -5.98
CA PHE A 59 -17.78 -4.88 -5.88
C PHE A 59 -16.87 -3.67 -5.62
N ALA A 60 -17.10 -2.56 -6.33
CA ALA A 60 -16.37 -1.33 -6.12
C ALA A 60 -16.59 -0.74 -4.71
N SER A 61 -17.82 -0.76 -4.20
CA SER A 61 -18.12 -0.30 -2.84
C SER A 61 -17.51 -1.21 -1.78
N GLY A 62 -17.52 -2.52 -2.00
CA GLY A 62 -16.85 -3.49 -1.12
C GLY A 62 -15.34 -3.27 -1.09
N ALA A 63 -14.71 -3.07 -2.26
CA ALA A 63 -13.29 -2.76 -2.35
C ALA A 63 -12.94 -1.44 -1.62
N LEU A 64 -13.76 -0.40 -1.78
CA LEU A 64 -13.59 0.87 -1.05
C LEU A 64 -13.70 0.70 0.46
N LEU A 65 -14.67 -0.09 0.95
CA LEU A 65 -14.80 -0.39 2.37
C LEU A 65 -13.57 -1.13 2.91
N VAL A 66 -13.04 -2.11 2.17
CA VAL A 66 -11.82 -2.83 2.58
C VAL A 66 -10.63 -1.88 2.65
N LEU A 67 -10.43 -1.02 1.65
CA LEU A 67 -9.36 -0.02 1.67
C LEU A 67 -9.52 0.97 2.83
N PHE A 68 -10.75 1.40 3.11
CA PHE A 68 -11.04 2.28 4.24
C PHE A 68 -10.72 1.62 5.58
N LEU A 69 -11.08 0.35 5.76
CA LEU A 69 -10.77 -0.42 6.98
C LEU A 69 -9.26 -0.62 7.16
N ILE A 70 -8.51 -0.88 6.08
CA ILE A 70 -7.04 -0.94 6.12
C ILE A 70 -6.47 0.41 6.58
N GLY A 71 -6.96 1.52 6.01
CA GLY A 71 -6.52 2.86 6.41
C GLY A 71 -6.79 3.19 7.89
N LEU A 72 -7.95 2.77 8.42
CA LEU A 72 -8.24 2.90 9.85
C LEU A 72 -7.30 2.06 10.73
N TYR A 73 -7.00 0.84 10.30
CA TYR A 73 -6.07 -0.04 11.01
C TYR A 73 -4.66 0.55 11.06
N ASP A 74 -4.14 1.04 9.93
CA ASP A 74 -2.81 1.67 9.85
C ASP A 74 -2.75 2.94 10.72
N TYR A 75 -3.80 3.77 10.70
CA TYR A 75 -3.90 4.96 11.53
C TYR A 75 -3.83 4.64 13.04
N GLN A 76 -4.54 3.59 13.48
CA GLN A 76 -4.54 3.18 14.89
C GLN A 76 -3.18 2.61 15.32
N LEU A 77 -2.51 1.89 14.42
CA LEU A 77 -1.18 1.35 14.67
C LEU A 77 -0.15 2.48 14.85
N ASP A 78 -0.20 3.52 14.01
CA ASP A 78 0.72 4.66 14.08
C ASP A 78 0.52 5.49 15.36
N LYS A 79 -0.73 5.73 15.77
CA LYS A 79 -0.99 6.40 17.06
C LYS A 79 -0.39 5.63 18.24
N SER A 80 -0.46 4.30 18.20
CA SER A 80 0.11 3.44 19.24
C SER A 80 1.64 3.49 19.23
N ARG A 81 2.26 3.51 18.05
CA ARG A 81 3.72 3.66 17.89
C ARG A 81 4.21 5.01 18.40
N LEU A 82 3.47 6.09 18.11
CA LEU A 82 3.78 7.43 18.60
C LEU A 82 3.69 7.52 20.11
N ALA A 83 2.62 6.98 20.72
CA ALA A 83 2.48 6.92 22.17
C ALA A 83 3.64 6.15 22.83
N MET A 84 4.04 5.01 22.25
CA MET A 84 5.18 4.23 22.74
C MET A 84 6.51 4.98 22.62
N ALA A 85 6.73 5.71 21.51
CA ALA A 85 7.93 6.53 21.33
C ALA A 85 7.98 7.69 22.32
N GLN A 86 6.85 8.33 22.59
CA GLN A 86 6.72 9.40 23.58
C GLN A 86 6.96 8.88 25.00
N GLY A 87 6.35 7.74 25.37
CA GLY A 87 6.54 7.12 26.68
C GLY A 87 8.01 6.76 26.94
N LYS A 88 8.70 6.20 25.94
CA LYS A 88 10.15 5.91 26.03
C LYS A 88 10.97 7.18 26.24
N LYS A 89 10.65 8.26 25.52
CA LYS A 89 11.36 9.55 25.69
C LYS A 89 11.13 10.13 27.09
N GLU A 90 9.89 10.07 27.59
CA GLU A 90 9.54 10.54 28.92
C GLU A 90 10.28 9.76 30.01
N GLU A 91 10.38 8.43 29.86
CA GLU A 91 11.14 7.57 30.78
C GLU A 91 12.62 7.94 30.81
N LEU A 92 13.23 8.17 29.65
CA LEU A 92 14.63 8.62 29.56
C LEU A 92 14.84 9.99 30.20
N LEU A 93 13.90 10.92 30.04
CA LEU A 93 13.95 12.22 30.71
C LEU A 93 13.85 12.09 32.23
N LYS A 94 12.98 11.20 32.73
CA LYS A 94 12.89 10.89 34.16
C LYS A 94 14.20 10.31 34.70
N GLN A 95 14.78 9.35 34.00
CA GLN A 95 16.09 8.78 34.35
C GLN A 95 17.19 9.85 34.38
N ARG A 96 17.25 10.68 33.34
CA ARG A 96 18.20 11.79 33.25
C ARG A 96 18.05 12.76 34.42
N ASN A 97 16.83 13.17 34.75
CA ASN A 97 16.58 14.09 35.86
C ASN A 97 16.92 13.47 37.22
N TYR A 98 16.60 12.18 37.42
CA TYR A 98 16.97 11.45 38.62
C TYR A 98 18.50 11.43 38.80
N TRP A 99 19.25 11.03 37.78
CA TRP A 99 20.71 10.99 37.86
C TRP A 99 21.33 12.37 38.00
N GLN A 100 20.74 13.38 37.36
CA GLN A 100 21.15 14.77 37.51
C GLN A 100 21.01 15.26 38.97
N GLN A 101 19.92 14.89 39.64
CA GLN A 101 19.74 15.19 41.05
C GLN A 101 20.77 14.44 41.91
N VAL A 102 20.94 13.14 41.68
CA VAL A 102 21.89 12.30 42.42
C VAL A 102 23.31 12.84 42.35
N VAL A 103 23.80 13.24 41.17
CA VAL A 103 25.15 13.82 41.05
C VAL A 103 25.25 15.24 41.59
N GLY A 104 24.13 15.94 41.71
CA GLY A 104 24.03 17.23 42.39
C GLY A 104 24.27 17.08 43.90
N ASP A 105 23.61 16.09 44.50
CA ASP A 105 23.69 15.77 45.93
C ASP A 105 25.00 15.03 46.27
N HIS A 106 25.52 14.22 45.34
CA HIS A 106 26.71 13.38 45.52
C HIS A 106 27.74 13.59 44.41
N LYS A 107 28.49 14.69 44.49
CA LYS A 107 29.51 15.08 43.49
C LYS A 107 30.67 14.10 43.32
N GLY A 108 30.88 13.18 44.25
CA GLY A 108 31.92 12.14 44.17
C GLY A 108 31.43 10.80 43.59
N TYR A 109 30.17 10.73 43.16
CA TYR A 109 29.57 9.46 42.77
C TYR A 109 29.80 9.15 41.29
N ARG A 110 30.87 8.39 41.01
CA ARG A 110 31.27 7.91 39.68
C ARG A 110 30.11 7.32 38.89
N ASP A 111 29.38 6.38 39.49
CA ASP A 111 28.30 5.66 38.80
C ASP A 111 27.13 6.58 38.46
N GLY A 112 26.88 7.61 39.27
CA GLY A 112 25.90 8.64 38.97
C GLY A 112 26.25 9.41 37.69
N TYR A 113 27.52 9.83 37.54
CA TYR A 113 27.98 10.49 36.32
C TYR A 113 27.95 9.55 35.11
N TYR A 114 28.31 8.28 35.28
CA TYR A 114 28.21 7.28 34.22
C TYR A 114 26.76 7.09 33.74
N MET A 115 25.82 6.89 34.67
CA MET A 115 24.41 6.69 34.33
C MET A 115 23.77 7.93 33.73
N LEU A 116 24.18 9.12 34.18
CA LEU A 116 23.79 10.38 33.56
C LEU A 116 24.30 10.47 32.12
N ALA A 117 25.56 10.12 31.88
CA ALA A 117 26.14 10.09 30.54
C ALA A 117 25.41 9.11 29.60
N VAL A 118 25.05 7.92 30.09
CA VAL A 118 24.26 6.93 29.34
C VAL A 118 22.87 7.48 29.02
N SER A 119 22.22 8.14 29.97
CA SER A 119 20.89 8.74 29.79
C SER A 119 20.91 9.86 28.75
N GLU A 120 21.89 10.77 28.83
CA GLU A 120 22.09 11.85 27.86
C GLU A 120 22.36 11.30 26.45
N PHE A 121 23.21 10.27 26.32
CA PHE A 121 23.47 9.63 25.02
C PHE A 121 22.19 9.03 24.41
N ARG A 122 21.36 8.36 25.22
CA ARG A 122 20.06 7.81 24.76
C ARG A 122 19.08 8.90 24.34
N LEU A 123 19.18 10.09 24.92
CA LEU A 123 18.44 11.29 24.53
C LEU A 123 19.05 12.02 23.32
N ASN A 124 20.11 11.47 22.72
CA ASN A 124 20.87 12.05 21.61
C ASN A 124 21.66 13.34 21.98
N ASN A 125 21.88 13.57 23.27
CA ASN A 125 22.68 14.67 23.81
C ASN A 125 24.14 14.22 23.96
N LYS A 126 24.84 14.09 22.83
CA LYS A 126 26.21 13.53 22.79
C LYS A 126 27.24 14.38 23.55
N ASN A 127 27.09 15.70 23.55
CA ASN A 127 28.05 16.61 24.19
C ASN A 127 28.01 16.45 25.71
N GLU A 128 26.79 16.45 26.26
CA GLU A 128 26.52 16.25 27.68
C GLU A 128 26.93 14.84 28.12
N ALA A 129 26.71 13.83 27.26
CA ALA A 129 27.22 12.49 27.51
C ALA A 129 28.75 12.46 27.63
N ARG A 130 29.48 13.18 26.76
CA ARG A 130 30.95 13.29 26.80
C ARG A 130 31.45 13.96 28.08
N VAL A 131 30.85 15.08 28.47
CA VAL A 131 31.22 15.80 29.70
C VAL A 131 31.02 14.91 30.93
N ASN A 132 29.89 14.23 31.03
CA ASN A 132 29.59 13.39 32.19
C ASN A 132 30.46 12.13 32.24
N ILE A 133 30.79 11.51 31.10
CA ILE A 133 31.68 10.35 31.12
C ILE A 133 33.12 10.73 31.48
N GLU A 134 33.59 11.89 31.04
CA GLU A 134 34.90 12.41 31.44
C GLU A 134 34.96 12.59 32.94
N LYS A 135 33.91 13.17 33.53
CA LYS A 135 33.80 13.34 34.98
C LYS A 135 33.78 12.01 35.74
N ALA A 136 33.10 10.98 35.20
CA ALA A 136 33.15 9.64 35.80
C ALA A 136 34.58 9.06 35.77
N LEU A 137 35.33 9.26 34.68
CA LEU A 137 36.71 8.79 34.54
C LEU A 137 37.73 9.64 35.32
N GLU A 138 37.43 10.90 35.60
CA GLU A 138 38.21 11.73 36.55
C GLU A 138 38.10 11.18 37.98
N LEU A 139 36.90 10.75 38.38
CA LEU A 139 36.66 10.15 39.69
C LEU A 139 37.27 8.75 39.81
N ASP A 140 37.25 7.96 38.74
CA ASP A 140 37.84 6.63 38.69
C ASP A 140 38.46 6.35 37.31
N PRO A 141 39.78 6.57 37.15
CA PRO A 141 40.49 6.32 35.91
C PRO A 141 40.55 4.85 35.50
N LEU A 142 40.29 3.91 36.41
CA LEU A 142 40.29 2.47 36.14
C LEU A 142 38.89 1.94 35.80
N PHE A 143 37.90 2.82 35.64
CA PHE A 143 36.54 2.43 35.32
C PHE A 143 36.39 1.95 33.87
N GLU A 144 36.62 0.65 33.67
CA GLU A 144 36.62 -0.02 32.36
C GLU A 144 35.33 0.17 31.56
N GLN A 145 34.17 0.12 32.22
CA GLN A 145 32.88 0.34 31.56
C GLN A 145 32.78 1.77 31.01
N GLY A 146 33.34 2.74 31.73
CA GLY A 146 33.37 4.13 31.32
C GLY A 146 34.29 4.37 30.12
N LYS A 147 35.47 3.74 30.10
CA LYS A 147 36.40 3.82 28.95
C LYS A 147 35.76 3.28 27.68
N ARG A 148 35.19 2.08 27.74
CA ARG A 148 34.46 1.46 26.62
C ARG A 148 33.29 2.32 26.14
N PHE A 149 32.61 3.01 27.05
CA PHE A 149 31.53 3.92 26.68
C PHE A 149 32.07 5.19 26.01
N LYS A 150 33.17 5.75 26.50
CA LYS A 150 33.85 6.91 25.89
C LYS A 150 34.31 6.61 24.46
N GLU A 151 34.87 5.43 24.22
CA GLU A 151 35.27 4.96 22.88
C GLU A 151 34.06 4.96 21.92
N LYS A 152 32.93 4.37 22.33
CA LYS A 152 31.68 4.36 21.54
C LYS A 152 31.14 5.75 21.21
N LEU A 153 31.42 6.77 22.04
CA LEU A 153 31.01 8.15 21.80
C LEU A 153 31.88 8.87 20.76
N GLN A 154 33.07 8.33 20.46
CA GLN A 154 34.03 8.89 19.50
C GLN A 154 33.88 8.27 18.10
N GLU A 155 33.37 7.04 17.99
CA GLU A 155 33.17 6.32 16.72
C GLU A 155 32.02 6.87 15.84
N LYS A 156 31.23 7.86 16.30
CA LYS A 156 30.03 8.38 15.61
C LYS A 156 29.93 9.91 15.62
#